data_AF-A0A0D7WBN7-F1
#
_entry.id   AF-A0A0D7WBN7-F1
#
_cell.length_a   1.000
_cell.length_b   1.000
_cell.length_c   1.000
_cell.angle_alpha   90.00
_cell.angle_beta   90.00
_cell.angle_gamma   90.00
#
_symmetry.space_group_name_H-M   'P 1'
#
loop_
_entity.id
_entity.type
_entity.pdbx_description
1 polymer ?
#
loop_
_entity_poly.entity_id
_entity_poly.type
_entity_poly.pdbx_seq_one_letter_code
_entity_poly.pdbx_strand_id
1 'polypeptide(L)'
;MKNIIIATISLVILISCKSNQEKNKPQEPNGPKPSSSQLILEMDSNNDGKISKTEAKGPLSNDFKNIDSNNDGVLTLEELNHAEKNHNHKPPQQENTSKNLSNDIDRSVKVLPVNKDYFIAENIIDGIQTKMIELNGVETLCYVIKTHSQATEHPMGPWCPQHIDDGIEKAGIWFKDDKVYDVSGHFIANLDEFYSDNQWKLYREDGTINVTNTEEGCLAAAKPDVEEKYNNYCVECLPEYFKDQVTTFVIPATPKYLKTTQSFGRGGIGIAFNGVNYDPPAPTHAILAAHTIAPLDDHGGHVNPHGGYHYHAATGSTKEIAQNDTHAPLIGYAIDGFGIFGLLDKNGNKPTDLDECGGHFDNILGYHYHAGEPGENQVLKCLHGLPGYTEVKE
;
A
#
# COMPACT_ATOMS: atom_id res chain seq x y z
N MET A 1 -2.78 -73.09 -1.50
CA MET A 1 -4.00 -73.92 -1.51
C MET A 1 -4.97 -73.38 -0.48
N LYS A 2 -6.20 -73.04 -0.94
CA LYS A 2 -7.45 -72.79 -0.20
C LYS A 2 -7.50 -71.57 0.75
N ASN A 3 -8.58 -70.78 0.84
CA ASN A 3 -9.71 -70.40 -0.04
C ASN A 3 -10.56 -69.41 0.78
N ILE A 4 -10.92 -68.26 0.17
CA ILE A 4 -12.26 -67.64 0.08
C ILE A 4 -13.02 -67.29 1.40
N ILE A 5 -13.48 -66.03 1.56
CA ILE A 5 -14.90 -65.57 1.49
C ILE A 5 -15.07 -64.14 2.04
N ILE A 6 -15.83 -63.37 1.25
CA ILE A 6 -16.28 -61.98 1.34
C ILE A 6 -17.40 -61.81 2.38
N ALA A 7 -17.47 -60.65 3.05
CA ALA A 7 -18.75 -60.09 3.52
C ALA A 7 -18.68 -58.56 3.70
N THR A 8 -19.23 -57.85 2.73
CA THR A 8 -19.66 -56.45 2.81
C THR A 8 -20.89 -56.30 3.71
N ILE A 9 -20.89 -55.34 4.63
CA ILE A 9 -22.12 -54.79 5.22
C ILE A 9 -22.04 -53.26 5.17
N SER A 10 -22.82 -52.70 4.27
CA SER A 10 -23.24 -51.30 4.25
C SER A 10 -24.23 -51.04 5.39
N LEU A 11 -24.07 -49.94 6.11
CA LEU A 11 -25.15 -49.38 6.95
C LEU A 11 -25.44 -47.95 6.48
N VAL A 12 -26.60 -47.79 5.87
CA VAL A 12 -27.23 -46.53 5.43
C VAL A 12 -28.36 -46.24 6.41
N ILE A 13 -28.35 -45.07 7.06
CA ILE A 13 -29.52 -44.40 7.68
C ILE A 13 -29.28 -42.88 7.51
N LEU A 14 -29.74 -42.27 6.42
CA LEU A 14 -31.02 -41.54 6.24
C LEU A 14 -31.23 -40.32 7.17
N ILE A 15 -30.76 -39.17 6.66
CA ILE A 15 -31.48 -37.90 6.39
C ILE A 15 -32.62 -37.50 7.35
N SER A 16 -32.47 -36.32 7.95
CA SER A 16 -33.61 -35.40 8.10
C SER A 16 -33.17 -33.97 7.81
N CYS A 17 -33.77 -33.42 6.75
CA CYS A 17 -33.63 -32.04 6.29
C CYS A 17 -34.31 -31.06 7.25
N LYS A 18 -33.69 -29.90 7.46
CA LYS A 18 -34.44 -28.65 7.52
C LYS A 18 -33.62 -27.53 6.87
N SER A 19 -34.28 -26.93 5.89
CA SER A 19 -33.83 -25.81 5.07
C SER A 19 -33.52 -24.59 5.93
N ASN A 20 -32.47 -23.87 5.55
CA ASN A 20 -32.60 -22.42 5.47
C ASN A 20 -31.92 -21.94 4.20
N GLN A 21 -32.74 -21.29 3.36
CA GLN A 21 -32.24 -20.45 2.28
C GLN A 21 -31.50 -19.27 2.93
N GLU A 22 -30.32 -18.96 2.44
CA GLU A 22 -29.91 -17.56 2.31
C GLU A 22 -29.04 -17.42 1.06
N LYS A 23 -29.61 -16.67 0.11
CA LYS A 23 -28.88 -15.97 -0.96
C LYS A 23 -27.86 -15.06 -0.28
N ASN A 24 -26.69 -14.81 -0.89
CA ASN A 24 -26.05 -13.48 -0.89
C ASN A 24 -24.88 -13.39 -1.90
N LYS A 25 -25.07 -12.57 -2.93
CA LYS A 25 -24.06 -11.61 -3.42
C LYS A 25 -24.21 -10.33 -2.55
N PRO A 26 -23.32 -9.33 -2.65
CA PRO A 26 -21.85 -9.31 -2.63
C PRO A 26 -21.35 -8.51 -1.40
N GLN A 27 -20.11 -8.75 -0.97
CA GLN A 27 -19.50 -8.12 0.21
C GLN A 27 -18.59 -6.95 -0.19
N GLU A 28 -18.79 -5.78 0.41
CA GLU A 28 -17.82 -4.67 0.52
C GLU A 28 -18.29 -3.67 1.62
N PRO A 29 -17.41 -2.84 2.20
CA PRO A 29 -16.11 -3.17 2.84
C PRO A 29 -15.94 -2.42 4.20
N ASN A 30 -14.93 -2.75 5.02
CA ASN A 30 -14.19 -1.83 5.93
C ASN A 30 -13.22 -2.62 6.83
N GLY A 31 -11.92 -2.28 6.80
CA GLY A 31 -10.88 -2.87 7.66
C GLY A 31 -10.98 -2.47 9.14
N PRO A 32 -10.23 -3.12 10.04
CA PRO A 32 -10.37 -2.93 11.48
C PRO A 32 -9.91 -1.53 11.90
N LYS A 33 -10.71 -0.88 12.77
CA LYS A 33 -10.38 0.39 13.43
C LYS A 33 -9.15 0.23 14.33
N PRO A 34 -8.36 1.31 14.55
CA PRO A 34 -7.26 1.29 15.51
C PRO A 34 -7.80 0.95 16.90
N SER A 35 -7.07 0.11 17.64
CA SER A 35 -7.47 -0.32 18.97
C SER A 35 -7.39 0.82 19.97
N SER A 36 -8.13 0.69 21.07
CA SER A 36 -8.09 1.66 22.18
C SER A 36 -6.68 1.91 22.73
N SER A 37 -5.79 0.91 22.67
CA SER A 37 -4.37 1.06 23.06
C SER A 37 -3.54 1.85 22.05
N GLN A 38 -3.81 1.69 20.75
CA GLN A 38 -3.16 2.47 19.69
C GLN A 38 -3.54 3.96 19.78
N LEU A 39 -4.80 4.26 20.09
CA LEU A 39 -5.26 5.63 20.26
C LEU A 39 -4.54 6.35 21.41
N ILE A 40 -4.28 5.68 22.53
CA ILE A 40 -3.53 6.25 23.66
C ILE A 40 -2.09 6.50 23.24
N LEU A 41 -1.42 5.52 22.66
CA LEU A 41 -0.03 5.66 22.22
C LEU A 41 0.19 6.81 21.22
N GLU A 42 -0.80 7.08 20.36
CA GLU A 42 -0.70 8.14 19.35
C GLU A 42 -1.00 9.54 19.87
N MET A 43 -1.86 9.66 20.90
CA MET A 43 -2.41 10.95 21.31
C MET A 43 -1.93 11.41 22.69
N ASP A 44 -1.52 10.48 23.57
CA ASP A 44 -1.01 10.76 24.91
C ASP A 44 0.36 11.43 24.85
N SER A 45 0.35 12.74 24.63
CA SER A 45 1.56 13.54 24.45
C SER A 45 2.32 13.74 25.75
N ASN A 46 1.63 13.61 26.89
CA ASN A 46 2.21 13.81 28.21
C ASN A 46 2.61 12.48 28.92
N ASN A 47 2.26 11.34 28.33
CA ASN A 47 2.54 9.97 28.78
C ASN A 47 1.92 9.62 30.14
N ASP A 48 0.73 10.12 30.45
CA ASP A 48 0.00 9.77 31.69
C ASP A 48 -0.91 8.54 31.57
N GLY A 49 -0.91 7.90 30.40
CA GLY A 49 -1.70 6.72 30.07
C GLY A 49 -3.16 7.03 29.73
N LYS A 50 -3.50 8.31 29.47
CA LYS A 50 -4.85 8.78 29.15
C LYS A 50 -4.81 9.80 28.01
N ILE A 51 -5.97 10.13 27.45
CA ILE A 51 -6.09 11.16 26.41
C ILE A 51 -6.92 12.31 26.96
N SER A 52 -6.29 13.45 27.23
CA SER A 52 -7.01 14.68 27.56
C SER A 52 -7.77 15.25 26.37
N LYS A 53 -8.74 16.12 26.65
CA LYS A 53 -9.50 16.82 25.59
C LYS A 53 -8.61 17.60 24.61
N THR A 54 -7.46 18.06 25.06
CA THR A 54 -6.48 18.80 24.24
C THR A 54 -5.59 17.88 23.40
N GLU A 55 -5.44 16.62 23.82
CA GLU A 55 -4.67 15.58 23.13
C GLU A 55 -5.52 14.85 22.08
N ALA A 56 -6.83 14.73 22.32
CA ALA A 56 -7.75 14.10 21.39
C ALA A 56 -7.79 14.83 20.05
N LYS A 57 -7.58 14.08 18.95
CA LYS A 57 -7.60 14.60 17.58
C LYS A 57 -8.57 13.80 16.70
N GLY A 58 -8.94 14.38 15.56
CA GLY A 58 -9.77 13.70 14.56
C GLY A 58 -11.13 13.22 15.08
N PRO A 59 -11.63 12.05 14.66
CA PRO A 59 -12.92 11.51 15.09
C PRO A 59 -13.06 11.38 16.62
N LEU A 60 -11.96 11.04 17.32
CA LEU A 60 -11.96 10.90 18.77
C LEU A 60 -12.27 12.24 19.48
N SER A 61 -11.79 13.36 18.93
CA SER A 61 -12.13 14.68 19.46
C SER A 61 -13.62 15.01 19.31
N ASN A 62 -14.28 14.53 18.26
CA ASN A 62 -15.70 14.80 18.01
C ASN A 62 -16.59 13.99 18.96
N ASP A 63 -16.18 12.75 19.27
CA ASP A 63 -16.92 11.84 20.13
C ASP A 63 -16.47 11.89 21.61
N PHE A 64 -15.48 12.71 21.95
CA PHE A 64 -14.85 12.77 23.27
C PHE A 64 -15.87 12.79 24.43
N LYS A 65 -16.86 13.69 24.38
CA LYS A 65 -17.89 13.82 25.44
C LYS A 65 -18.82 12.61 25.56
N ASN A 66 -18.96 11.82 24.50
CA ASN A 66 -19.81 10.63 24.49
C ASN A 66 -19.06 9.41 25.03
N ILE A 67 -17.72 9.43 24.98
CA ILE A 67 -16.83 8.36 25.44
C ILE A 67 -16.44 8.58 26.90
N ASP A 68 -16.14 9.83 27.28
CA ASP A 68 -15.86 10.29 28.66
C ASP A 68 -17.10 10.09 29.54
N SER A 69 -17.22 8.89 30.10
CA SER A 69 -18.45 8.41 30.75
C SER A 69 -18.54 8.93 32.18
N ASN A 70 -17.39 9.14 32.83
CA ASN A 70 -17.31 9.69 34.17
C ASN A 70 -17.23 11.24 34.17
N ASN A 71 -17.08 11.88 32.99
CA ASN A 71 -16.97 13.33 32.78
C ASN A 71 -15.80 13.97 33.55
N ASP A 72 -14.70 13.25 33.71
CA ASP A 72 -13.50 13.76 34.38
C ASP A 72 -12.59 14.56 33.44
N GLY A 73 -12.91 14.60 32.14
CA GLY A 73 -12.24 15.40 31.12
C GLY A 73 -11.04 14.71 30.47
N VAL A 74 -10.81 13.43 30.75
CA VAL A 74 -9.80 12.58 30.12
C VAL A 74 -10.41 11.26 29.67
N LEU A 75 -9.89 10.65 28.62
CA LEU A 75 -10.32 9.32 28.17
C LEU A 75 -9.34 8.26 28.64
N THR A 76 -9.85 7.32 29.43
CA THR A 76 -9.09 6.15 29.88
C THR A 76 -9.15 5.00 28.86
N LEU A 77 -8.23 4.05 28.97
CA LEU A 77 -8.26 2.82 28.18
C LEU A 77 -9.57 2.05 28.36
N GLU A 78 -10.14 2.04 29.57
CA GLU A 78 -11.43 1.41 29.84
C GLU A 78 -12.59 2.08 29.08
N GLU A 79 -12.64 3.41 29.04
CA GLU A 79 -13.69 4.17 28.35
C GLU A 79 -13.61 4.05 26.83
N LEU A 80 -12.38 4.08 26.28
CA LEU A 80 -12.13 3.82 24.87
C LEU A 80 -12.57 2.40 24.49
N ASN A 81 -12.20 1.39 25.29
CA ASN A 81 -12.61 0.00 25.05
C ASN A 81 -14.13 -0.19 25.19
N HIS A 82 -14.77 0.54 26.09
CA HIS A 82 -16.22 0.51 26.25
C HIS A 82 -16.93 1.12 25.03
N ALA A 83 -16.43 2.24 24.51
CA ALA A 83 -16.92 2.83 23.27
C ALA A 83 -16.72 1.90 22.06
N GLU A 84 -15.56 1.26 21.96
CA GLU A 84 -15.25 0.26 20.93
C GLU A 84 -16.28 -0.90 20.94
N LYS A 85 -16.63 -1.41 22.13
CA LYS A 85 -17.64 -2.47 22.31
C LYS A 85 -19.06 -2.02 21.98
N ASN A 86 -19.41 -0.76 22.23
CA ASN A 86 -20.74 -0.21 21.92
C ASN A 86 -20.92 0.14 20.44
N HIS A 87 -19.83 0.44 19.71
CA HIS A 87 -19.86 0.62 18.25
C HIS A 87 -20.14 -0.67 17.47
N ASN A 88 -19.88 -1.85 18.06
CA ASN A 88 -20.19 -3.15 17.45
C ASN A 88 -21.68 -3.50 17.45
N HIS A 89 -22.54 -2.68 18.07
CA HIS A 89 -24.00 -2.89 18.12
C HIS A 89 -24.81 -1.79 17.38
N LYS A 90 -24.16 -0.84 16.72
CA LYS A 90 -24.86 0.16 15.90
C LYS A 90 -24.95 -0.35 14.45
N PRO A 91 -26.14 -0.62 13.89
CA PRO A 91 -26.26 -1.03 12.50
C PRO A 91 -25.64 0.05 11.60
N PRO A 92 -24.97 -0.34 10.51
CA PRO A 92 -24.23 0.59 9.67
C PRO A 92 -25.22 1.60 9.09
N GLN A 93 -25.10 2.84 9.54
CA GLN A 93 -25.68 3.96 8.83
C GLN A 93 -24.84 4.10 7.55
N GLN A 94 -25.39 3.64 6.43
CA GLN A 94 -24.83 3.88 5.11
C GLN A 94 -24.64 5.39 4.92
N GLU A 95 -23.42 5.89 5.05
CA GLU A 95 -22.99 7.09 4.34
C GLU A 95 -22.47 6.69 2.96
N ASN A 96 -23.33 6.05 2.17
CA ASN A 96 -23.25 6.12 0.72
C ASN A 96 -23.78 7.50 0.29
N THR A 97 -22.97 8.52 0.52
CA THR A 97 -22.97 9.64 -0.42
C THR A 97 -21.76 9.42 -1.30
N SER A 98 -21.96 8.77 -2.46
CA SER A 98 -21.05 8.97 -3.59
C SER A 98 -20.91 10.48 -3.75
N LYS A 99 -19.77 11.02 -3.30
CA LYS A 99 -19.51 12.45 -3.38
C LYS A 99 -19.42 12.76 -4.87
N ASN A 100 -20.46 13.37 -5.41
CA ASN A 100 -20.48 13.77 -6.80
C ASN A 100 -19.46 14.90 -7.00
N LEU A 101 -18.41 14.66 -7.78
CA LEU A 101 -17.31 15.62 -8.00
C LEU A 101 -17.48 16.48 -9.26
N SER A 102 -18.61 16.36 -9.97
CA SER A 102 -18.84 17.07 -11.24
C SER A 102 -18.67 18.59 -11.15
N ASN A 103 -19.07 19.20 -10.03
CA ASN A 103 -18.99 20.64 -9.79
C ASN A 103 -17.59 21.12 -9.39
N ASP A 104 -16.72 20.21 -8.97
CA ASP A 104 -15.36 20.52 -8.51
C ASP A 104 -14.34 20.53 -9.66
N ILE A 105 -14.74 20.03 -10.84
CA ILE A 105 -13.89 19.98 -12.03
C ILE A 105 -13.58 21.39 -12.53
N ASP A 106 -12.30 21.73 -12.60
CA ASP A 106 -11.80 22.92 -13.29
C ASP A 106 -11.42 22.56 -14.73
N ARG A 107 -12.16 23.13 -15.69
CA ARG A 107 -11.95 22.89 -17.13
C ARG A 107 -10.97 23.88 -17.77
N SER A 108 -10.51 24.89 -17.02
CA SER A 108 -9.53 25.86 -17.50
C SER A 108 -8.10 25.34 -17.41
N VAL A 109 -7.87 24.32 -16.57
CA VAL A 109 -6.56 23.69 -16.39
C VAL A 109 -6.17 22.91 -17.65
N LYS A 110 -4.95 23.16 -18.13
CA LYS A 110 -4.35 22.37 -19.20
C LYS A 110 -4.04 20.97 -18.67
N VAL A 111 -4.46 19.96 -19.42
CA VAL A 111 -4.24 18.55 -19.12
C VAL A 111 -3.68 17.84 -20.34
N LEU A 112 -2.84 16.82 -20.12
CA LEU A 112 -2.39 15.92 -21.18
C LEU A 112 -3.07 14.55 -21.02
N PRO A 113 -3.55 13.94 -22.12
CA PRO A 113 -4.13 12.60 -22.07
C PRO A 113 -3.06 11.56 -21.73
N VAL A 114 -3.51 10.46 -21.11
CA VAL A 114 -2.68 9.29 -20.88
C VAL A 114 -2.24 8.73 -22.23
N ASN A 115 -0.94 8.53 -22.42
CA ASN A 115 -0.40 7.89 -23.60
C ASN A 115 -0.14 6.40 -23.32
N LYS A 116 -1.03 5.56 -23.83
CA LYS A 116 -0.97 4.11 -23.66
C LYS A 116 0.26 3.45 -24.31
N ASP A 117 0.91 4.12 -25.26
CA ASP A 117 2.06 3.57 -25.97
C ASP A 117 3.35 3.64 -25.13
N TYR A 118 3.33 4.34 -24.00
CA TYR A 118 4.46 4.37 -23.06
C TYR A 118 4.58 3.12 -22.21
N PHE A 119 3.50 2.34 -22.04
CA PHE A 119 3.56 1.09 -21.29
C PHE A 119 4.39 0.02 -22.01
N ILE A 120 5.07 -0.83 -21.24
CA ILE A 120 5.73 -2.03 -21.73
C ILE A 120 4.65 -3.05 -22.07
N ALA A 121 4.44 -3.29 -23.37
CA ALA A 121 3.31 -4.07 -23.86
C ALA A 121 3.32 -5.51 -23.35
N GLU A 122 4.50 -6.10 -23.13
CA GLU A 122 4.66 -7.45 -22.60
C GLU A 122 4.08 -7.63 -21.19
N ASN A 123 3.97 -6.54 -20.42
CA ASN A 123 3.50 -6.58 -19.03
C ASN A 123 1.98 -6.32 -18.92
N ILE A 124 1.31 -6.06 -20.05
CA ILE A 124 -0.12 -5.75 -20.09
C ILE A 124 -0.92 -6.97 -20.61
N ILE A 125 -1.85 -7.45 -19.79
CA ILE A 125 -2.72 -8.58 -20.08
C ILE A 125 -3.85 -8.13 -21.02
N ASP A 126 -4.00 -8.83 -22.15
CA ASP A 126 -5.05 -8.60 -23.16
C ASP A 126 -5.10 -7.16 -23.74
N GLY A 127 -4.01 -6.40 -23.61
CA GLY A 127 -3.90 -5.01 -24.05
C GLY A 127 -4.79 -4.02 -23.28
N ILE A 128 -4.59 -2.73 -23.54
CA ILE A 128 -5.29 -1.64 -22.83
C ILE A 128 -6.67 -1.41 -23.43
N GLN A 129 -7.71 -1.65 -22.63
CA GLN A 129 -9.10 -1.48 -23.03
C GLN A 129 -9.58 -0.05 -22.77
N THR A 130 -10.52 0.45 -23.58
CA THR A 130 -11.13 1.77 -23.38
C THR A 130 -12.63 1.60 -23.08
N LYS A 131 -13.11 2.17 -21.97
CA LYS A 131 -14.50 2.02 -21.53
C LYS A 131 -15.05 3.32 -20.95
N MET A 132 -16.35 3.57 -21.12
CA MET A 132 -17.05 4.59 -20.35
C MET A 132 -17.37 4.03 -18.96
N ILE A 133 -16.90 4.72 -17.93
CA ILE A 133 -17.07 4.34 -16.51
C ILE A 133 -17.49 5.59 -15.74
N GLU A 134 -18.44 5.43 -14.81
CA GLU A 134 -18.81 6.51 -13.90
C GLU A 134 -17.79 6.56 -12.74
N LEU A 135 -17.08 7.68 -12.62
CA LEU A 135 -16.17 7.96 -11.51
C LEU A 135 -16.75 9.11 -10.69
N ASN A 136 -17.12 8.84 -9.43
CA ASN A 136 -17.65 9.84 -8.48
C ASN A 136 -18.75 10.74 -9.07
N GLY A 137 -19.74 10.13 -9.73
CA GLY A 137 -20.87 10.84 -10.36
C GLY A 137 -20.56 11.50 -11.70
N VAL A 138 -19.42 11.16 -12.33
CA VAL A 138 -18.99 11.72 -13.62
C VAL A 138 -18.69 10.59 -14.61
N GLU A 139 -19.49 10.48 -15.68
CA GLU A 139 -19.16 9.60 -16.80
C GLU A 139 -17.84 10.02 -17.46
N THR A 140 -16.91 9.07 -17.52
CA THR A 140 -15.52 9.32 -17.93
C THR A 140 -15.03 8.19 -18.82
N LEU A 141 -14.42 8.54 -19.94
CA LEU A 141 -13.70 7.59 -20.77
C LEU A 141 -12.42 7.19 -20.04
N CYS A 142 -12.30 5.91 -19.70
CA CYS A 142 -11.21 5.38 -18.91
C CYS A 142 -10.44 4.31 -19.69
N TYR A 143 -9.15 4.22 -19.42
CA TYR A 143 -8.36 3.05 -19.75
C TYR A 143 -8.48 2.01 -18.64
N VAL A 144 -8.73 0.78 -19.04
CA VAL A 144 -8.71 -0.39 -18.17
C VAL A 144 -7.47 -1.20 -18.53
N ILE A 145 -6.50 -1.19 -17.62
CA ILE A 145 -5.17 -1.77 -17.79
C ILE A 145 -5.09 -2.94 -16.82
N LYS A 146 -4.67 -4.11 -17.30
CA LYS A 146 -4.47 -5.29 -16.45
C LYS A 146 -3.02 -5.70 -16.51
N THR A 147 -2.42 -6.00 -15.36
CA THR A 147 -1.02 -6.40 -15.25
C THR A 147 -0.90 -7.51 -14.20
N HIS A 148 0.20 -8.26 -14.26
CA HIS A 148 0.62 -9.16 -13.18
C HIS A 148 1.44 -8.43 -12.11
N SER A 149 1.56 -7.09 -12.22
CA SER A 149 2.46 -6.27 -11.42
C SER A 149 3.89 -6.83 -11.34
N GLN A 150 4.47 -7.18 -12.49
CA GLN A 150 5.84 -7.70 -12.57
C GLN A 150 6.65 -6.85 -13.54
N ALA A 151 7.84 -6.42 -13.08
CA ALA A 151 8.79 -5.72 -13.92
C ALA A 151 9.58 -6.71 -14.78
N THR A 152 9.67 -6.44 -16.08
CA THR A 152 10.46 -7.23 -17.05
C THR A 152 11.74 -6.54 -17.50
N GLU A 153 11.88 -5.25 -17.20
CA GLU A 153 13.02 -4.43 -17.62
C GLU A 153 14.18 -4.43 -16.61
N HIS A 154 13.93 -4.91 -15.40
CA HIS A 154 14.92 -5.06 -14.35
C HIS A 154 14.63 -6.32 -13.51
N PRO A 155 15.63 -6.92 -12.86
CA PRO A 155 15.39 -7.96 -11.87
C PRO A 155 14.64 -7.36 -10.66
N MET A 156 13.71 -8.11 -10.09
CA MET A 156 13.04 -7.77 -8.83
C MET A 156 13.85 -8.39 -7.68
N GLY A 157 14.21 -7.58 -6.69
CA GLY A 157 15.19 -7.97 -5.67
C GLY A 157 16.64 -7.70 -6.08
N PRO A 158 17.61 -8.00 -5.22
CA PRO A 158 17.47 -8.65 -3.91
C PRO A 158 16.82 -7.75 -2.84
N TRP A 159 16.31 -8.34 -1.75
CA TRP A 159 15.74 -7.62 -0.61
C TRP A 159 16.51 -7.90 0.68
N CYS A 160 16.54 -9.17 1.10
CA CYS A 160 17.16 -9.59 2.34
C CYS A 160 18.53 -10.28 2.10
N PRO A 161 19.63 -9.78 2.70
CA PRO A 161 20.88 -10.54 2.70
C PRO A 161 20.72 -11.84 3.50
N GLN A 162 21.55 -12.84 3.21
CA GLN A 162 21.46 -14.17 3.83
C GLN A 162 22.43 -14.33 5.01
N HIS A 163 23.48 -13.51 5.06
CA HIS A 163 24.51 -13.53 6.10
C HIS A 163 24.93 -12.11 6.51
N ILE A 164 25.39 -11.93 7.76
CA ILE A 164 25.87 -10.63 8.26
C ILE A 164 27.11 -10.08 7.53
N ASP A 165 27.79 -10.92 6.74
CA ASP A 165 28.95 -10.55 5.92
C ASP A 165 28.56 -10.16 4.49
N ASP A 166 27.28 -10.29 4.12
CA ASP A 166 26.80 -9.93 2.79
C ASP A 166 26.82 -8.41 2.60
N GLY A 167 27.36 -7.98 1.46
CA GLY A 167 27.43 -6.57 1.07
C GLY A 167 26.10 -6.05 0.50
N ILE A 168 26.12 -4.78 0.12
CA ILE A 168 24.95 -4.08 -0.44
C ILE A 168 24.43 -4.74 -1.72
N GLU A 169 25.28 -5.43 -2.48
CA GLU A 169 24.92 -6.08 -3.74
C GLU A 169 23.98 -7.30 -3.59
N LYS A 170 23.75 -7.75 -2.35
CA LYS A 170 22.85 -8.86 -2.00
C LYS A 170 21.66 -8.40 -1.16
N ALA A 171 21.47 -7.10 -1.01
CA ALA A 171 20.47 -6.51 -0.17
C ALA A 171 19.71 -5.42 -0.92
N GLY A 172 18.55 -5.07 -0.39
CA GLY A 172 17.83 -3.89 -0.82
C GLY A 172 18.03 -2.70 0.12
N ILE A 173 17.04 -1.82 0.14
CA ILE A 173 17.01 -0.57 0.89
C ILE A 173 15.91 -0.52 1.94
N TRP A 174 16.10 0.33 2.94
CA TRP A 174 15.12 0.62 3.99
C TRP A 174 15.04 2.11 4.29
N PHE A 175 13.87 2.57 4.74
CA PHE A 175 13.59 3.98 5.00
C PHE A 175 13.46 4.27 6.49
N LYS A 176 14.10 5.35 6.94
CA LYS A 176 13.92 5.91 8.28
C LYS A 176 14.28 7.40 8.30
N ASP A 177 13.41 8.23 8.87
CA ASP A 177 13.61 9.67 9.04
C ASP A 177 14.03 10.36 7.72
N ASP A 178 13.25 10.12 6.66
CA ASP A 178 13.45 10.65 5.29
C ASP A 178 14.78 10.26 4.62
N LYS A 179 15.46 9.24 5.16
CA LYS A 179 16.72 8.70 4.63
C LYS A 179 16.56 7.28 4.14
N VAL A 180 17.38 6.95 3.15
CA VAL A 180 17.53 5.61 2.59
C VAL A 180 18.80 4.98 3.16
N TYR A 181 18.70 3.72 3.56
CA TYR A 181 19.80 2.91 4.09
C TYR A 181 19.89 1.59 3.33
N ASP A 182 21.09 1.19 2.93
CA ASP A 182 21.32 -0.16 2.38
C ASP A 182 21.22 -1.20 3.49
N VAL A 183 20.37 -2.21 3.30
CA VAL A 183 20.10 -3.29 4.25
C VAL A 183 21.16 -4.39 4.14
N SER A 184 22.44 -3.99 4.10
CA SER A 184 23.56 -4.94 4.12
C SER A 184 23.52 -5.87 5.34
N GLY A 185 24.26 -6.97 5.30
CA GLY A 185 24.43 -7.86 6.45
C GLY A 185 24.95 -7.11 7.69
N HIS A 186 25.87 -6.17 7.49
CA HIS A 186 26.37 -5.31 8.55
C HIS A 186 25.28 -4.40 9.12
N PHE A 187 24.41 -3.82 8.27
CA PHE A 187 23.27 -3.05 8.74
C PHE A 187 22.34 -3.89 9.62
N ILE A 188 21.99 -5.11 9.18
CA ILE A 188 21.15 -6.04 9.95
C ILE A 188 21.79 -6.40 11.30
N ALA A 189 23.11 -6.59 11.35
CA ALA A 189 23.83 -6.92 12.57
C ALA A 189 23.82 -5.80 13.63
N ASN A 190 23.56 -4.55 13.22
CA ASN A 190 23.59 -3.35 14.07
C ASN A 190 22.20 -2.70 14.24
N LEU A 191 21.11 -3.44 13.98
CA LEU A 191 19.75 -2.92 14.12
C LEU A 191 19.40 -2.54 15.56
N ASP A 192 19.99 -3.22 16.53
CA ASP A 192 19.84 -2.91 17.95
C ASP A 192 20.40 -1.53 18.32
N GLU A 193 21.58 -1.18 17.81
CA GLU A 193 22.15 0.16 17.97
C GLU A 193 21.33 1.19 17.18
N PHE A 194 20.97 0.86 15.93
CA PHE A 194 20.23 1.74 15.03
C PHE A 194 18.86 2.16 15.60
N TYR A 195 18.15 1.24 16.24
CA TYR A 195 16.88 1.50 16.92
C TYR A 195 17.01 1.74 18.42
N SER A 196 18.23 1.66 18.98
CA SER A 196 18.48 1.76 20.43
C SER A 196 17.64 0.77 21.26
N ASP A 197 17.47 -0.46 20.74
CA ASP A 197 16.67 -1.52 21.34
C ASP A 197 17.35 -2.89 21.16
N ASN A 198 17.77 -3.49 22.27
CA ASN A 198 18.50 -4.77 22.27
C ASN A 198 17.64 -6.00 21.92
N GLN A 199 16.33 -5.83 21.74
CA GLN A 199 15.45 -6.90 21.27
C GLN A 199 15.63 -7.20 19.78
N TRP A 200 16.22 -6.28 19.01
CA TRP A 200 16.56 -6.50 17.61
C TRP A 200 17.68 -7.54 17.46
N LYS A 201 17.31 -8.74 16.99
CA LYS A 201 18.27 -9.82 16.71
C LYS A 201 17.82 -10.69 15.55
N LEU A 202 18.04 -10.19 14.33
CA LEU A 202 17.61 -10.84 13.09
C LEU A 202 18.58 -11.91 12.58
N TYR A 203 19.62 -12.26 13.34
CA TYR A 203 20.64 -13.22 12.91
C TYR A 203 20.97 -14.25 14.00
N ARG A 204 21.47 -15.40 13.56
CA ARG A 204 21.86 -16.54 14.40
C ARG A 204 23.32 -16.42 14.85
N GLU A 205 23.74 -17.26 15.78
CA GLU A 205 25.12 -17.26 16.30
C GLU A 205 26.18 -17.50 15.22
N ASP A 206 25.82 -18.20 14.14
CA ASP A 206 26.70 -18.45 13.00
C ASP A 206 26.75 -17.30 11.98
N GLY A 207 25.99 -16.22 12.20
CA GLY A 207 25.89 -15.06 11.31
C GLY A 207 24.81 -15.17 10.23
N THR A 208 24.10 -16.30 10.13
CA THR A 208 22.99 -16.45 9.16
C THR A 208 21.79 -15.61 9.58
N ILE A 209 21.23 -14.85 8.63
CA ILE A 209 20.07 -13.98 8.86
C ILE A 209 18.77 -14.79 8.83
N ASN A 210 17.80 -14.39 9.65
CA ASN A 210 16.45 -14.94 9.69
C ASN A 210 15.64 -14.33 8.54
N VAL A 211 15.61 -15.01 7.38
CA VAL A 211 14.83 -14.56 6.21
C VAL A 211 13.60 -15.44 6.00
N THR A 212 12.47 -14.86 5.58
CA THR A 212 11.26 -15.62 5.23
C THR A 212 11.36 -16.24 3.83
N ASN A 213 12.16 -17.30 3.71
CA ASN A 213 12.48 -17.94 2.42
C ASN A 213 11.37 -18.86 1.84
N THR A 214 10.13 -18.77 2.34
CA THR A 214 9.01 -19.60 1.89
C THR A 214 7.74 -18.77 1.75
N GLU A 215 6.81 -19.22 0.91
CA GLU A 215 5.49 -18.60 0.77
C GLU A 215 4.74 -18.55 2.11
N GLU A 216 4.78 -19.63 2.90
CA GLU A 216 4.19 -19.65 4.24
C GLU A 216 4.82 -18.59 5.17
N GLY A 217 6.14 -18.45 5.14
CA GLY A 217 6.85 -17.44 5.93
C GLY A 217 6.49 -16.02 5.50
N CYS A 218 6.45 -15.78 4.20
CA CYS A 218 5.99 -14.52 3.61
C CYS A 218 4.56 -14.18 4.10
N LEU A 219 3.59 -15.08 3.92
CA LEU A 219 2.19 -14.85 4.32
C LEU A 219 2.02 -14.60 5.81
N ALA A 220 2.88 -15.20 6.63
CA ALA A 220 2.81 -15.09 8.08
C ALA A 220 3.57 -13.89 8.67
N ALA A 221 4.49 -13.28 7.91
CA ALA A 221 5.26 -12.12 8.34
C ALA A 221 4.88 -10.81 7.61
N ALA A 222 4.38 -10.89 6.38
CA ALA A 222 3.95 -9.74 5.58
C ALA A 222 2.50 -9.31 5.89
N LYS A 223 2.18 -9.17 7.18
CA LYS A 223 0.86 -8.75 7.68
C LYS A 223 1.02 -7.89 8.96
N PRO A 224 0.05 -7.02 9.29
CA PRO A 224 0.15 -6.17 10.48
C PRO A 224 0.25 -6.93 11.81
N ASP A 225 -0.41 -8.09 11.91
CA ASP A 225 -0.40 -8.96 13.09
C ASP A 225 0.55 -10.14 12.83
N VAL A 226 1.85 -9.86 12.99
CA VAL A 226 2.93 -10.84 12.74
C VAL A 226 2.89 -11.93 13.80
N GLU A 227 2.93 -13.19 13.38
CA GLU A 227 3.04 -14.30 14.33
C GLU A 227 4.37 -14.24 15.07
N GLU A 228 4.35 -14.43 16.39
CA GLU A 228 5.54 -14.32 17.27
C GLU A 228 6.75 -15.12 16.76
N LYS A 229 6.53 -16.26 16.10
CA LYS A 229 7.59 -17.09 15.51
C LYS A 229 8.36 -16.43 14.36
N TYR A 230 7.80 -15.36 13.77
CA TYR A 230 8.41 -14.54 12.72
C TYR A 230 8.84 -13.15 13.20
N ASN A 231 8.79 -12.88 14.52
CA ASN A 231 9.46 -11.70 15.06
C ASN A 231 10.97 -11.83 14.82
N ASN A 232 11.67 -10.70 14.65
CA ASN A 232 13.10 -10.70 14.33
C ASN A 232 13.45 -11.44 13.02
N TYR A 233 12.65 -11.21 11.98
CA TYR A 233 12.94 -11.63 10.61
C TYR A 233 13.17 -10.44 9.68
N CYS A 234 14.05 -10.65 8.70
CA CYS A 234 14.02 -9.93 7.45
C CYS A 234 12.93 -10.56 6.57
N VAL A 235 11.87 -9.81 6.36
CA VAL A 235 10.68 -10.24 5.62
C VAL A 235 10.94 -10.07 4.14
N GLU A 236 10.91 -11.20 3.44
CA GLU A 236 11.04 -11.31 2.00
C GLU A 236 9.87 -12.16 1.47
N CYS A 237 9.31 -11.70 0.36
CA CYS A 237 8.33 -12.41 -0.44
C CYS A 237 8.86 -12.45 -1.87
N LEU A 238 8.67 -13.57 -2.58
CA LEU A 238 9.16 -13.70 -3.95
C LEU A 238 8.03 -13.44 -4.96
N PRO A 239 8.32 -12.82 -6.12
CA PRO A 239 7.31 -12.58 -7.16
C PRO A 239 6.60 -13.87 -7.62
N GLU A 240 7.31 -15.00 -7.61
CA GLU A 240 6.77 -16.31 -8.00
C GLU A 240 5.56 -16.74 -7.16
N TYR A 241 5.47 -16.31 -5.90
CA TYR A 241 4.36 -16.67 -5.00
C TYR A 241 3.03 -16.05 -5.44
N PHE A 242 3.07 -14.92 -6.15
CA PHE A 242 1.89 -14.15 -6.55
C PHE A 242 1.86 -13.89 -8.06
N LYS A 243 2.56 -14.71 -8.85
CA LYS A 243 2.73 -14.49 -10.30
C LYS A 243 1.42 -14.48 -11.10
N ASP A 244 0.41 -15.17 -10.61
CA ASP A 244 -0.90 -15.31 -11.26
C ASP A 244 -1.88 -14.20 -10.82
N GLN A 245 -1.52 -13.40 -9.81
CA GLN A 245 -2.31 -12.26 -9.37
C GLN A 245 -2.48 -11.26 -10.51
N VAL A 246 -3.66 -10.65 -10.59
CA VAL A 246 -3.97 -9.65 -11.62
C VAL A 246 -4.44 -8.37 -10.96
N THR A 247 -3.69 -7.29 -11.18
CA THR A 247 -4.08 -5.94 -10.81
C THR A 247 -4.74 -5.26 -12.02
N THR A 248 -5.97 -4.80 -11.83
CA THR A 248 -6.72 -4.02 -12.82
C THR A 248 -6.73 -2.56 -12.40
N PHE A 249 -6.18 -1.69 -13.23
CA PHE A 249 -6.23 -0.24 -13.08
C PHE A 249 -7.33 0.31 -13.97
N VAL A 250 -8.15 1.19 -13.40
CA VAL A 250 -9.08 2.03 -14.13
C VAL A 250 -8.63 3.47 -13.97
N ILE A 251 -8.12 4.08 -15.05
CA ILE A 251 -7.62 5.46 -15.04
C ILE A 251 -8.34 6.31 -16.09
N PRO A 252 -8.67 7.59 -15.83
CA PRO A 252 -9.18 8.50 -16.85
C PRO A 252 -8.23 8.58 -18.07
N ALA A 253 -8.76 8.38 -19.28
CA ALA A 253 -7.96 8.51 -20.50
C ALA A 253 -7.49 9.95 -20.75
N THR A 254 -8.29 10.91 -20.27
CA THR A 254 -7.89 12.33 -20.15
C THR A 254 -8.22 12.76 -18.72
N PRO A 255 -7.21 13.13 -17.91
CA PRO A 255 -7.43 13.51 -16.52
C PRO A 255 -8.30 14.77 -16.42
N LYS A 256 -9.02 14.88 -15.31
CA LYS A 256 -9.90 16.01 -15.02
C LYS A 256 -9.44 16.64 -13.71
N TYR A 257 -8.90 17.84 -13.78
CA TYR A 257 -8.44 18.58 -12.60
C TYR A 257 -9.63 18.94 -11.69
N LEU A 258 -9.45 18.80 -10.39
CA LEU A 258 -10.37 19.11 -9.31
C LEU A 258 -9.78 20.23 -8.44
N LYS A 259 -10.62 21.18 -8.04
CA LYS A 259 -10.22 22.29 -7.17
C LYS A 259 -9.91 21.82 -5.76
N THR A 260 -10.52 20.72 -5.33
CA THR A 260 -10.29 20.10 -4.03
C THR A 260 -9.43 18.86 -4.19
N THR A 261 -8.42 18.72 -3.33
CA THR A 261 -7.60 17.51 -3.28
C THR A 261 -8.41 16.29 -2.87
N GLN A 262 -8.01 15.12 -3.38
CA GLN A 262 -8.55 13.82 -3.05
C GLN A 262 -7.47 12.99 -2.35
N SER A 263 -7.87 12.28 -1.30
CA SER A 263 -7.03 11.27 -0.67
C SER A 263 -7.18 9.93 -1.39
N PHE A 264 -6.12 9.14 -1.42
CA PHE A 264 -6.18 7.75 -1.86
C PHE A 264 -6.51 6.82 -0.68
N GLY A 265 -7.16 5.70 -1.01
CA GLY A 265 -7.35 4.60 -0.07
C GLY A 265 -6.10 3.71 0.04
N ARG A 266 -6.31 2.43 0.33
CA ARG A 266 -5.23 1.43 0.36
C ARG A 266 -4.87 0.82 -1.00
N GLY A 267 -5.57 1.20 -2.06
CA GLY A 267 -5.28 0.74 -3.42
C GLY A 267 -4.11 1.49 -4.03
N GLY A 268 -3.66 1.01 -5.20
CA GLY A 268 -2.56 1.62 -5.94
C GLY A 268 -2.86 3.09 -6.28
N ILE A 269 -1.90 3.96 -6.03
CA ILE A 269 -1.98 5.41 -6.26
C ILE A 269 -1.56 5.80 -7.68
N GLY A 270 -0.92 4.87 -8.40
CA GLY A 270 -0.52 5.03 -9.78
C GLY A 270 0.03 3.75 -10.36
N ILE A 271 0.44 3.84 -11.62
CA ILE A 271 1.02 2.74 -12.39
C ILE A 271 2.29 3.22 -13.10
N ALA A 272 3.40 2.51 -12.89
CA ALA A 272 4.64 2.70 -13.61
C ALA A 272 4.50 2.18 -15.05
N PHE A 273 5.37 2.63 -15.96
CA PHE A 273 5.27 2.18 -17.36
C PHE A 273 5.55 0.69 -17.58
N ASN A 274 6.20 0.03 -16.64
CA ASN A 274 6.34 -1.42 -16.64
C ASN A 274 5.11 -2.16 -16.07
N GLY A 275 4.03 -1.46 -15.72
CA GLY A 275 2.79 -2.07 -15.25
C GLY A 275 2.78 -2.44 -13.77
N VAL A 276 3.80 -2.08 -13.01
CA VAL A 276 3.86 -2.23 -11.55
C VAL A 276 3.14 -1.05 -10.88
N ASN A 277 2.42 -1.31 -9.80
CA ASN A 277 1.76 -0.27 -9.01
C ASN A 277 2.77 0.59 -8.24
N TYR A 278 2.48 1.90 -8.19
CA TYR A 278 2.92 2.74 -7.10
C TYR A 278 1.88 2.65 -5.99
N ASP A 279 2.31 2.30 -4.78
CA ASP A 279 1.44 2.15 -3.62
C ASP A 279 1.59 3.30 -2.62
N PRO A 280 0.58 3.50 -1.73
CA PRO A 280 0.71 4.38 -0.58
C PRO A 280 1.92 4.03 0.29
N PRO A 281 2.32 4.90 1.23
CA PRO A 281 3.42 4.62 2.15
C PRO A 281 3.32 3.25 2.83
N ALA A 282 4.43 2.50 2.83
CA ALA A 282 4.51 1.25 3.56
C ALA A 282 4.26 1.49 5.06
N PRO A 283 3.51 0.61 5.75
CA PRO A 283 3.19 0.78 7.18
C PRO A 283 4.39 0.42 8.07
N THR A 284 5.46 1.20 8.01
CA THR A 284 6.73 0.93 8.72
C THR A 284 6.53 0.75 10.22
N HIS A 285 5.65 1.51 10.86
CA HIS A 285 5.32 1.34 12.28
C HIS A 285 4.85 -0.08 12.63
N ALA A 286 4.03 -0.72 11.78
CA ALA A 286 3.52 -2.07 12.02
C ALA A 286 4.62 -3.12 11.82
N ILE A 287 5.51 -2.89 10.85
CA ILE A 287 6.68 -3.75 10.59
C ILE A 287 7.64 -3.71 11.79
N LEU A 288 7.99 -2.51 12.25
CA LEU A 288 8.92 -2.33 13.37
C LEU A 288 8.38 -2.86 14.70
N ALA A 289 7.05 -2.91 14.89
CA ALA A 289 6.43 -3.42 16.12
C ALA A 289 6.71 -4.91 16.38
N ALA A 290 7.03 -5.69 15.34
CA ALA A 290 7.40 -7.10 15.44
C ALA A 290 8.93 -7.33 15.44
N HIS A 291 9.73 -6.26 15.55
CA HIS A 291 11.18 -6.29 15.33
C HIS A 291 11.54 -6.88 13.96
N THR A 292 10.70 -6.69 12.95
CA THR A 292 10.96 -7.14 11.59
C THR A 292 11.38 -5.96 10.71
N ILE A 293 12.04 -6.28 9.61
CA ILE A 293 12.31 -5.33 8.53
C ILE A 293 11.80 -5.95 7.24
N ALA A 294 11.20 -5.15 6.34
CA ALA A 294 10.67 -5.64 5.06
C ALA A 294 11.27 -4.82 3.91
N PRO A 295 12.56 -5.02 3.58
CA PRO A 295 13.29 -4.17 2.66
C PRO A 295 12.57 -4.02 1.32
N LEU A 296 12.78 -2.87 0.69
CA LEU A 296 12.52 -2.68 -0.73
C LEU A 296 13.77 -3.07 -1.48
N ASP A 297 13.67 -3.48 -2.74
CA ASP A 297 14.85 -3.61 -3.58
C ASP A 297 15.36 -2.22 -3.99
N ASP A 298 16.51 -2.18 -4.69
CA ASP A 298 17.11 -0.93 -5.16
C ASP A 298 16.22 -0.17 -6.17
N HIS A 299 15.19 -0.83 -6.70
CA HIS A 299 14.18 -0.23 -7.59
C HIS A 299 13.03 0.42 -6.79
N GLY A 300 13.07 0.35 -5.46
CA GLY A 300 12.08 0.93 -4.55
C GLY A 300 10.84 0.08 -4.34
N GLY A 301 10.89 -1.22 -4.68
CA GLY A 301 9.74 -2.11 -4.60
C GLY A 301 9.96 -3.38 -3.80
N HIS A 302 8.87 -3.96 -3.31
CA HIS A 302 8.88 -5.29 -2.69
C HIS A 302 7.61 -6.06 -3.01
N VAL A 303 7.53 -7.28 -2.50
CA VAL A 303 6.40 -8.17 -2.73
C VAL A 303 5.56 -8.30 -1.47
N ASN A 304 4.24 -8.23 -1.59
CA ASN A 304 3.33 -8.65 -0.53
C ASN A 304 2.15 -9.47 -1.10
N PRO A 305 1.35 -10.13 -0.25
CA PRO A 305 0.25 -10.98 -0.72
C PRO A 305 -0.90 -10.23 -1.41
N HIS A 306 -1.04 -8.93 -1.14
CA HIS A 306 -2.18 -8.14 -1.59
C HIS A 306 -1.93 -7.33 -2.87
N GLY A 307 -0.68 -7.04 -3.20
CA GLY A 307 -0.29 -6.22 -4.35
C GLY A 307 0.75 -6.88 -5.27
N GLY A 308 1.27 -8.06 -4.90
CA GLY A 308 2.37 -8.67 -5.63
C GLY A 308 3.61 -7.80 -5.50
N TYR A 309 4.44 -7.71 -6.55
CA TYR A 309 5.54 -6.75 -6.57
C TYR A 309 5.00 -5.32 -6.80
N HIS A 310 5.42 -4.35 -5.98
CA HIS A 310 4.93 -2.97 -6.01
C HIS A 310 5.96 -1.99 -5.48
N TYR A 311 5.88 -0.73 -5.93
CA TYR A 311 6.80 0.33 -5.53
C TYR A 311 6.24 1.21 -4.41
N HIS A 312 7.08 1.47 -3.41
CA HIS A 312 6.84 2.50 -2.38
C HIS A 312 7.71 3.76 -2.59
N ALA A 313 8.70 3.67 -3.47
CA ALA A 313 9.58 4.77 -3.84
C ALA A 313 9.96 4.71 -5.31
N ALA A 314 10.25 5.87 -5.91
CA ALA A 314 10.81 5.97 -7.24
C ALA A 314 12.32 6.25 -7.16
N THR A 315 13.15 5.26 -7.50
CA THR A 315 14.63 5.36 -7.38
C THR A 315 15.36 5.61 -8.70
N GLY A 316 14.62 5.77 -9.81
CA GLY A 316 15.18 6.10 -11.14
C GLY A 316 15.56 4.88 -11.99
N SER A 317 14.95 3.73 -11.74
CA SER A 317 15.29 2.46 -12.39
C SER A 317 14.18 1.86 -13.25
N THR A 318 12.99 2.46 -13.23
CA THR A 318 11.84 2.07 -14.06
C THR A 318 11.92 2.75 -15.43
N LYS A 319 11.17 2.26 -16.42
CA LYS A 319 11.07 2.92 -17.74
C LYS A 319 10.74 4.40 -17.60
N GLU A 320 11.57 5.22 -18.23
CA GLU A 320 11.43 6.67 -18.24
C GLU A 320 11.14 7.18 -19.65
N ILE A 321 10.30 8.20 -19.74
CA ILE A 321 10.08 8.97 -20.97
C ILE A 321 10.74 10.33 -20.79
N ALA A 322 11.89 10.50 -21.43
CA ALA A 322 12.63 11.77 -21.41
C ALA A 322 11.80 12.91 -22.01
N GLN A 323 11.93 14.09 -21.42
CA GLN A 323 11.29 15.32 -21.91
C GLN A 323 12.24 16.08 -22.84
N ASN A 324 11.67 16.88 -23.75
CA ASN A 324 12.47 17.62 -24.74
C ASN A 324 13.29 18.77 -24.12
N ASP A 325 12.88 19.27 -22.95
CA ASP A 325 13.50 20.36 -22.22
C ASP A 325 14.35 19.83 -21.04
N THR A 326 14.46 20.60 -19.97
CA THR A 326 15.14 20.20 -18.72
C THR A 326 14.18 19.61 -17.72
N HIS A 327 12.94 19.28 -18.09
CA HIS A 327 12.02 18.67 -17.12
C HIS A 327 12.48 17.27 -16.74
N ALA A 328 12.15 16.84 -15.52
CA ALA A 328 12.30 15.45 -15.09
C ALA A 328 11.59 14.49 -16.09
N PRO A 329 12.03 13.23 -16.20
CA PRO A 329 11.36 12.25 -17.06
C PRO A 329 9.99 11.85 -16.50
N LEU A 330 9.06 11.51 -17.38
CA LEU A 330 7.79 10.89 -16.99
C LEU A 330 8.04 9.41 -16.68
N ILE A 331 7.54 8.91 -15.54
CA ILE A 331 7.80 7.55 -15.04
C ILE A 331 6.53 6.71 -14.87
N GLY A 332 5.36 7.32 -15.04
CA GLY A 332 4.08 6.63 -14.95
C GLY A 332 2.91 7.59 -14.93
N TYR A 333 1.73 7.06 -14.60
CA TYR A 333 0.51 7.84 -14.42
C TYR A 333 -0.09 7.57 -13.04
N ALA A 334 -0.54 8.63 -12.38
CA ALA A 334 -1.34 8.53 -11.17
C ALA A 334 -2.71 7.92 -11.49
N ILE A 335 -3.40 7.41 -10.47
CA ILE A 335 -4.70 6.74 -10.66
C ILE A 335 -5.79 7.68 -11.21
N ASP A 336 -5.58 8.99 -11.11
CA ASP A 336 -6.44 10.03 -11.68
C ASP A 336 -6.09 10.41 -13.14
N GLY A 337 -5.05 9.80 -13.72
CA GLY A 337 -4.60 9.96 -15.09
C GLY A 337 -3.57 11.07 -15.32
N PHE A 338 -3.18 11.84 -14.29
CA PHE A 338 -2.10 12.81 -14.41
C PHE A 338 -0.73 12.12 -14.43
N GLY A 339 0.24 12.71 -15.12
CA GLY A 339 1.60 12.17 -15.20
C GLY A 339 2.32 12.23 -13.85
N ILE A 340 3.07 11.17 -13.54
CA ILE A 340 4.04 11.15 -12.43
C ILE A 340 5.42 11.26 -13.06
N PHE A 341 6.14 12.31 -12.70
CA PHE A 341 7.50 12.57 -13.13
C PHE A 341 8.51 12.17 -12.06
N GLY A 342 9.73 11.86 -12.47
CA GLY A 342 10.84 11.69 -11.53
C GLY A 342 11.05 12.96 -10.70
N LEU A 343 11.66 12.80 -9.52
CA LEU A 343 11.94 13.95 -8.65
C LEU A 343 12.99 14.89 -9.25
N LEU A 344 14.03 14.31 -9.86
CA LEU A 344 15.18 15.07 -10.35
C LEU A 344 15.11 15.27 -11.86
N ASP A 345 15.47 16.48 -12.29
CA ASP A 345 15.76 16.72 -13.70
C ASP A 345 17.08 16.06 -14.16
N LYS A 346 17.35 16.13 -15.47
CA LYS A 346 18.59 15.63 -16.08
C LYS A 346 19.88 16.26 -15.55
N ASN A 347 19.79 17.36 -14.80
CA ASN A 347 20.91 18.04 -14.16
C ASN A 347 20.99 17.76 -12.65
N GLY A 348 20.07 16.97 -12.09
CA GLY A 348 19.98 16.66 -10.66
C GLY A 348 19.25 17.72 -9.81
N ASN A 349 18.49 18.63 -10.43
CA ASN A 349 17.72 19.64 -9.71
C ASN A 349 16.33 19.13 -9.33
N LYS A 350 15.86 19.55 -8.15
CA LYS A 350 14.49 19.32 -7.67
C LYS A 350 13.58 20.47 -8.14
N PRO A 351 12.28 20.21 -8.39
CA PRO A 351 11.29 21.27 -8.55
C PRO A 351 11.19 22.10 -7.25
N THR A 352 10.94 23.40 -7.39
CA THR A 352 10.90 24.33 -6.23
C THR A 352 9.52 24.92 -5.96
N ASP A 353 8.53 24.57 -6.77
CA ASP A 353 7.20 25.19 -6.84
C ASP A 353 6.08 24.15 -6.78
N LEU A 354 6.32 23.03 -6.10
CA LEU A 354 5.33 21.98 -5.88
C LEU A 354 4.23 22.42 -4.88
N ASP A 355 3.00 22.00 -5.15
CA ASP A 355 1.83 22.13 -4.29
C ASP A 355 1.79 21.05 -3.17
N GLU A 356 0.70 21.03 -2.40
CA GLU A 356 0.52 20.08 -1.30
C GLU A 356 0.49 18.59 -1.71
N CYS A 357 0.17 18.29 -2.97
CA CYS A 357 0.15 16.94 -3.51
C CYS A 357 1.47 16.53 -4.16
N GLY A 358 2.44 17.46 -4.26
CA GLY A 358 3.70 17.24 -4.97
C GLY A 358 3.60 17.47 -6.47
N GLY A 359 2.59 18.21 -6.94
CA GLY A 359 2.46 18.59 -8.35
C GLY A 359 2.64 20.08 -8.60
N HIS A 360 2.68 20.45 -9.87
CA HIS A 360 2.68 21.85 -10.29
C HIS A 360 2.16 21.99 -11.72
N PHE A 361 2.17 23.22 -12.24
CA PHE A 361 1.73 23.53 -13.59
C PHE A 361 2.89 24.08 -14.42
N ASP A 362 3.00 23.60 -15.66
CA ASP A 362 3.79 24.29 -16.68
C ASP A 362 3.02 24.45 -18.00
N ASN A 363 3.51 25.32 -18.88
CA ASN A 363 2.82 25.67 -20.12
C ASN A 363 2.83 24.55 -21.16
N ILE A 364 3.73 23.57 -21.06
CA ILE A 364 3.93 22.45 -21.96
C ILE A 364 3.17 21.22 -21.45
N LEU A 365 3.37 20.81 -20.20
CA LEU A 365 2.78 19.58 -19.65
C LEU A 365 1.44 19.82 -18.94
N GLY A 366 1.11 21.07 -18.61
CA GLY A 366 -0.06 21.38 -17.79
C GLY A 366 0.17 20.93 -16.35
N TYR A 367 -0.90 20.54 -15.65
CA TYR A 367 -0.77 19.99 -14.31
C TYR A 367 -0.18 18.58 -14.33
N HIS A 368 0.77 18.29 -13.44
CA HIS A 368 1.37 16.97 -13.26
C HIS A 368 2.09 16.86 -11.91
N TYR A 369 2.40 15.63 -11.50
CA TYR A 369 3.07 15.34 -10.23
C TYR A 369 4.56 15.06 -10.42
N HIS A 370 5.33 15.28 -9.36
CA HIS A 370 6.66 14.71 -9.17
C HIS A 370 6.61 13.65 -8.07
N ALA A 371 7.35 12.56 -8.25
CA ALA A 371 7.57 11.57 -7.21
C ALA A 371 8.28 12.22 -6.01
N GLY A 372 7.89 11.84 -4.79
CA GLY A 372 8.55 12.26 -3.57
C GLY A 372 9.98 11.72 -3.44
N GLU A 373 10.72 12.20 -2.43
CA GLU A 373 12.02 11.64 -2.09
C GLU A 373 11.85 10.15 -1.73
N PRO A 374 12.74 9.25 -2.18
CA PRO A 374 12.64 7.83 -1.84
C PRO A 374 12.52 7.57 -0.32
N GLY A 375 13.29 8.31 0.49
CA GLY A 375 13.27 8.17 1.95
C GLY A 375 11.98 8.61 2.64
N GLU A 376 11.13 9.42 1.98
CA GLU A 376 9.82 9.83 2.50
C GLU A 376 8.81 8.66 2.51
N ASN A 377 9.15 7.50 1.91
CA ASN A 377 8.25 6.35 1.78
C ASN A 377 6.93 6.76 1.12
N GLN A 378 6.97 7.70 0.17
CA GLN A 378 5.77 8.31 -0.37
C GLN A 378 6.00 8.81 -1.79
N VAL A 379 5.45 8.10 -2.78
CA VAL A 379 5.53 8.55 -4.18
C VAL A 379 4.64 9.76 -4.42
N LEU A 380 3.39 9.76 -3.93
CA LEU A 380 2.46 10.90 -4.01
C LEU A 380 1.80 11.18 -2.65
N LYS A 381 1.48 12.46 -2.41
CA LYS A 381 0.87 12.93 -1.15
C LYS A 381 -0.66 12.95 -1.19
N CYS A 382 -1.23 13.36 -2.32
CA CYS A 382 -2.65 13.38 -2.60
C CYS A 382 -2.88 13.49 -4.11
N LEU A 383 -4.14 13.63 -4.54
CA LEU A 383 -4.51 13.76 -5.94
C LEU A 383 -5.31 15.05 -6.17
N HIS A 384 -5.03 15.74 -7.26
CA HIS A 384 -5.83 16.83 -7.82
C HIS A 384 -6.74 16.37 -8.95
N GLY A 385 -6.65 15.14 -9.45
CA GLY A 385 -7.54 14.65 -10.50
C GLY A 385 -8.75 13.87 -10.00
N LEU A 386 -9.74 13.68 -10.88
CA LEU A 386 -10.84 12.75 -10.69
C LEU A 386 -10.28 11.32 -10.57
N PRO A 387 -10.29 10.70 -9.38
CA PRO A 387 -9.56 9.46 -9.16
C PRO A 387 -10.26 8.30 -9.85
N GLY A 388 -9.44 7.49 -10.51
CA GLY A 388 -9.79 6.13 -10.87
C GLY A 388 -9.68 5.19 -9.67
N TYR A 389 -9.50 3.90 -9.94
CA TYR A 389 -9.35 2.89 -8.89
C TYR A 389 -8.57 1.66 -9.37
N THR A 390 -8.11 0.87 -8.41
CA THR A 390 -7.47 -0.42 -8.64
C THR A 390 -8.31 -1.56 -8.06
N GLU A 391 -8.39 -2.68 -8.77
CA GLU A 391 -8.94 -3.95 -8.26
C GLU A 391 -7.87 -5.03 -8.37
N VAL A 392 -7.56 -5.71 -7.27
CA VAL A 392 -6.66 -6.87 -7.27
C VAL A 392 -7.50 -8.15 -7.25
N LYS A 393 -7.14 -9.10 -8.11
CA LYS A 393 -7.71 -10.44 -8.14
C LYS A 393 -6.61 -11.45 -7.89
N GLU A 394 -6.77 -12.18 -6.79
CA GLU A 394 -5.96 -13.33 -6.39
C GLU A 394 -6.29 -14.57 -7.23
#